data_AF-A0A7S4I1R2-F1
#
_entry.id   AF-A0A7S4I1R2-F1
#
_cell.length_a   1.000
_cell.length_b   1.000
_cell.length_c   1.000
_cell.angle_alpha   90.00
_cell.angle_beta   90.00
_cell.angle_gamma   90.00
#
_symmetry.space_group_name_H-M   'P 1'
#
loop_
_entity.id
_entity.type
_entity.pdbx_description
1 polymer ?
#
loop_
_entity_poly.entity_id
_entity_poly.type
_entity_poly.pdbx_seq_one_letter_code
_entity_poly.pdbx_strand_id
1 'polypeptide(L)'
;VVLVEFLGGGTGSDPLGGGDRDQRGNARRGGDHRSVPSWFRLSTNSFFRVGESRTLRAGRTASVEFDVLTDGLEYGVSSALLAFDVRDDEYPDCFYREEMSFPVKVKVNPRDCFRVTGDRLRRPDDDGNCVVCRDESVMIGGYYERCVPLYALLPAMLVPLLLLAGFFVHLYVERRRKMSDSVWDVKTSELRFDDPPVIVGRGTFGLVLLAEYRGTQVAVKRVIPPRGMRTGDAEAGGGWSVRRAMAGRLSAPGTSSLSGTVRRNNNTSGSASGLFDFD
;
A
#
# COMPACT_ATOMS: atom_id res chain seq x y z
N VAL A 1 -40.56 5.73 -1.85
CA VAL A 1 -42.00 5.85 -2.14
C VAL A 1 -42.61 4.46 -2.15
N VAL A 2 -43.48 4.15 -1.19
CA VAL A 2 -44.30 2.92 -1.19
C VAL A 2 -45.66 3.30 -1.77
N LEU A 3 -46.12 2.56 -2.78
CA LEU A 3 -47.38 2.81 -3.46
C LEU A 3 -48.42 1.84 -2.91
N VAL A 4 -49.42 2.35 -2.19
CA VAL A 4 -50.50 1.55 -1.62
C VAL A 4 -51.73 1.73 -2.50
N GLU A 5 -52.13 0.65 -3.15
CA GLU A 5 -53.33 0.61 -4.00
C GLU A 5 -54.47 -0.01 -3.21
N PHE A 6 -55.47 0.81 -2.90
CA PHE A 6 -56.71 0.33 -2.31
C PHE A 6 -57.65 -0.05 -3.44
N LEU A 7 -57.77 -1.35 -3.68
CA LEU A 7 -58.76 -1.91 -4.60
C LEU A 7 -60.15 -1.65 -4.00
N GLY A 8 -60.71 -0.49 -4.31
CA GLY A 8 -62.12 -0.25 -4.11
C GLY A 8 -62.86 -1.28 -4.95
N GLY A 9 -63.66 -2.14 -4.30
CA GLY A 9 -64.53 -3.08 -4.98
C GLY A 9 -65.50 -2.31 -5.87
N GLY A 10 -65.08 -2.06 -7.11
CA GLY A 10 -65.90 -1.45 -8.12
C GLY A 10 -67.07 -2.38 -8.36
N THR A 11 -68.26 -1.96 -7.94
CA THR A 11 -69.50 -2.55 -8.47
C THR A 11 -69.45 -2.35 -9.97
N GLY A 12 -69.18 -3.42 -10.72
CA GLY A 12 -69.22 -3.44 -12.16
C GLY A 12 -70.58 -2.96 -12.64
N SER A 13 -70.65 -1.71 -13.07
CA SER A 13 -71.74 -1.26 -13.91
C SER A 13 -71.33 -1.59 -15.35
N ASP A 14 -71.70 -2.78 -15.80
CA ASP A 14 -71.69 -3.14 -17.22
C ASP A 14 -72.55 -2.10 -17.98
N PRO A 15 -72.01 -1.40 -18.99
CA PRO A 15 -72.85 -0.82 -20.01
C PRO A 15 -73.14 -1.91 -21.05
N LEU A 16 -74.39 -2.01 -21.48
CA LEU A 16 -74.91 -2.58 -22.73
C LEU A 16 -75.97 -3.65 -22.49
N GLY A 17 -77.22 -3.28 -22.82
CA GLY A 17 -78.32 -4.22 -22.91
C GLY A 17 -79.67 -3.53 -22.97
N GLY A 18 -79.91 -2.73 -24.00
CA GLY A 18 -81.27 -2.29 -24.34
C GLY A 18 -82.14 -3.51 -24.64
N GLY A 19 -83.25 -3.65 -23.92
CA GLY A 19 -84.16 -4.77 -24.03
C GLY A 19 -85.46 -4.47 -23.30
N ASP A 20 -86.32 -3.74 -24.00
CA ASP A 20 -87.69 -3.41 -23.62
C ASP A 20 -88.55 -4.69 -23.54
N ARG A 21 -89.13 -4.98 -22.36
CA ARG A 21 -90.42 -5.67 -22.21
C ARG A 21 -90.88 -5.80 -20.76
N ASP A 22 -92.11 -5.33 -20.55
CA ASP A 22 -92.99 -5.55 -19.41
C ASP A 22 -92.93 -6.97 -18.83
N GLN A 23 -92.86 -7.08 -17.51
CA GLN A 23 -93.95 -7.66 -16.72
C GLN A 23 -93.77 -7.52 -15.20
N ARG A 24 -94.91 -7.23 -14.57
CA ARG A 24 -95.18 -7.12 -13.13
C ARG A 24 -94.80 -8.40 -12.38
N GLY A 25 -94.26 -8.27 -11.17
CA GLY A 25 -94.33 -9.37 -10.19
C GLY A 25 -93.30 -9.35 -9.06
N ASN A 26 -93.56 -8.54 -8.04
CA ASN A 26 -93.49 -8.87 -6.61
C ASN A 26 -92.16 -9.36 -5.94
N ALA A 27 -92.05 -8.95 -4.66
CA ALA A 27 -91.21 -9.51 -3.59
C ALA A 27 -89.72 -9.08 -3.51
N ARG A 28 -89.55 -7.90 -2.90
CA ARG A 28 -88.54 -7.51 -1.90
C ARG A 28 -87.53 -8.62 -1.53
N ARG A 29 -86.34 -8.59 -2.15
CA ARG A 29 -85.08 -8.98 -1.50
C ARG A 29 -84.32 -7.69 -1.18
N GLY A 30 -84.43 -7.24 0.06
CA GLY A 30 -83.48 -6.28 0.63
C GLY A 30 -82.17 -7.00 0.87
N GLY A 31 -81.36 -7.15 -0.19
CA GLY A 31 -79.95 -7.40 -0.04
C GLY A 31 -79.33 -6.09 0.38
N ASP A 32 -78.88 -6.00 1.63
CA ASP A 32 -78.00 -4.93 2.10
C ASP A 32 -76.78 -4.89 1.18
N HIS A 33 -76.84 -4.04 0.16
CA HIS A 33 -75.66 -3.53 -0.49
C HIS A 33 -74.92 -2.72 0.56
N ARG A 34 -74.05 -3.40 1.32
CA ARG A 34 -73.06 -2.76 2.18
C ARG A 34 -72.26 -1.82 1.30
N SER A 35 -72.60 -0.54 1.38
CA SER A 35 -71.86 0.54 0.77
C SER A 35 -70.42 0.43 1.26
N VAL A 36 -69.51 0.19 0.33
CA VAL A 36 -68.08 0.25 0.60
C VAL A 36 -67.79 1.65 1.13
N PRO A 37 -67.06 1.81 2.26
CA PRO A 37 -66.81 3.11 2.85
C PRO A 37 -66.23 4.06 1.82
N SER A 38 -66.77 5.28 1.75
CA SER A 38 -66.37 6.23 0.73
C SER A 38 -65.11 7.01 1.11
N TRP A 39 -64.72 6.98 2.39
CA TRP A 39 -63.56 7.68 2.94
C TRP A 39 -62.85 6.83 4.00
N PHE A 40 -61.53 6.91 4.06
CA PHE A 40 -60.72 6.27 5.09
C PHE A 40 -59.67 7.22 5.64
N ARG A 41 -59.41 7.15 6.94
CA ARG A 41 -58.36 7.92 7.62
C ARG A 41 -57.14 7.05 7.87
N LEU A 42 -55.97 7.51 7.40
CA LEU A 42 -54.68 6.88 7.70
C LEU A 42 -54.05 7.53 8.94
N SER A 43 -53.68 6.72 9.92
CA SER A 43 -52.86 7.14 11.07
C SER A 43 -51.60 6.27 11.14
N THR A 44 -50.43 6.89 11.16
CA THR A 44 -49.15 6.20 11.43
C THR A 44 -48.85 6.29 12.93
N ASN A 45 -48.19 5.29 13.53
CA ASN A 45 -48.08 5.19 14.99
C ASN A 45 -46.65 4.98 15.52
N SER A 46 -45.60 5.23 14.75
CA SER A 46 -44.25 4.85 15.18
C SER A 46 -43.12 5.71 14.60
N PHE A 47 -42.19 6.11 15.49
CA PHE A 47 -40.79 6.59 15.38
C PHE A 47 -40.36 7.58 14.28
N PHE A 48 -41.11 7.71 13.20
CA PHE A 48 -40.94 8.67 12.12
C PHE A 48 -41.82 9.89 12.43
N ARG A 49 -41.51 11.11 11.98
CA ARG A 49 -42.35 12.30 12.28
C ARG A 49 -43.79 12.06 11.81
N VAL A 50 -44.66 11.75 12.76
CA VAL A 50 -46.08 11.45 12.61
C VAL A 50 -46.88 12.68 13.04
N GLY A 51 -47.87 13.07 12.24
CA GLY A 51 -48.82 14.12 12.62
C GLY A 51 -49.88 14.46 11.56
N GLU A 52 -49.73 14.00 10.33
CA GLU A 52 -50.68 14.31 9.25
C GLU A 52 -51.60 13.12 8.98
N SER A 53 -52.86 13.20 9.43
CA SER A 53 -53.89 12.26 9.02
C SER A 53 -54.49 12.73 7.70
N ARG A 54 -54.44 11.89 6.66
CA ARG A 54 -55.09 12.17 5.38
C ARG A 54 -56.33 11.31 5.21
N THR A 55 -57.42 11.93 4.80
CA THR A 55 -58.64 11.23 4.38
C THR A 55 -58.52 10.89 2.89
N LEU A 56 -58.71 9.61 2.55
CA LEU A 56 -58.65 9.14 1.18
C LEU A 56 -60.00 8.61 0.75
N ARG A 57 -60.41 8.96 -0.46
CA ARG A 57 -61.62 8.40 -1.07
C ARG A 57 -61.34 6.98 -1.56
N ALA A 58 -62.32 6.08 -1.44
CA ALA A 58 -62.21 4.73 -2.00
C ALA A 58 -61.78 4.74 -3.48
N GLY A 59 -60.88 3.83 -3.85
CA GLY A 59 -60.32 3.73 -5.21
C GLY A 59 -59.23 4.75 -5.54
N ARG A 60 -58.77 5.56 -4.57
CA ARG A 60 -57.59 6.43 -4.74
C ARG A 60 -56.35 5.84 -4.08
N THR A 61 -55.22 5.96 -4.77
CA THR A 61 -53.89 5.66 -4.25
C THR A 61 -53.34 6.83 -3.44
N ALA A 62 -52.64 6.55 -2.34
CA ALA A 62 -51.85 7.56 -1.64
C ALA A 62 -50.39 7.13 -1.54
N SER A 63 -49.48 8.09 -1.74
CA SER A 63 -48.06 7.92 -1.50
C SER A 63 -47.74 8.31 -0.07
N VAL A 64 -47.19 7.38 0.69
CA VAL A 64 -46.58 7.68 1.99
C VAL A 64 -45.08 7.89 1.77
N GLU A 65 -44.63 9.09 2.11
CA GLU A 65 -43.22 9.43 2.19
C GLU A 65 -42.81 9.38 3.66
N PHE A 66 -41.68 8.76 3.95
CA PHE A 66 -41.12 8.69 5.29
C PHE A 66 -39.64 9.00 5.20
N ASP A 67 -39.18 9.87 6.08
CA ASP A 67 -37.78 10.20 6.20
C ASP A 67 -37.12 9.21 7.14
N VAL A 68 -36.10 8.50 6.65
CA VAL A 68 -35.27 7.66 7.52
C VAL A 68 -34.20 8.54 8.13
N LEU A 69 -34.38 8.91 9.40
CA LEU A 69 -33.34 9.57 10.18
C LEU A 69 -32.21 8.57 10.41
N THR A 70 -31.07 8.78 9.76
CA THR A 70 -29.88 7.94 9.89
C THR A 70 -29.02 8.30 11.10
N ASP A 71 -29.31 9.43 11.74
CA ASP A 71 -28.57 9.99 12.88
C ASP A 71 -28.80 9.10 14.12
N GLY A 72 -28.01 8.04 14.25
CA GLY A 72 -28.08 7.08 15.36
C GLY A 72 -28.37 5.63 14.96
N LEU A 73 -28.45 5.29 13.66
CA LEU A 73 -28.49 3.89 13.25
C LEU A 73 -27.08 3.28 13.26
N GLU A 74 -26.91 2.19 14.02
CA GLU A 74 -25.71 1.37 13.98
C GLU A 74 -25.53 0.68 12.61
N TYR A 75 -24.30 0.32 12.28
CA TYR A 75 -24.00 -0.45 11.07
C TYR A 75 -24.73 -1.79 11.10
N GLY A 76 -25.57 -2.05 10.09
CA GLY A 76 -26.30 -3.30 10.02
C GLY A 76 -27.60 -3.22 9.24
N VAL A 77 -28.43 -4.23 9.48
CA VAL A 77 -29.78 -4.31 8.94
C VAL A 77 -30.74 -4.02 10.08
N SER A 78 -31.42 -2.88 10.01
CA SER A 78 -32.51 -2.55 10.91
C SER A 78 -33.83 -2.81 10.21
N SER A 79 -34.69 -3.58 10.85
CA SER A 79 -36.04 -3.83 10.35
C SER A 79 -37.05 -3.14 11.26
N ALA A 80 -37.93 -2.35 10.67
CA ALA A 80 -39.07 -1.76 11.36
C ALA A 80 -40.37 -2.26 10.70
N LEU A 81 -41.42 -2.45 11.49
CA LEU A 81 -42.75 -2.71 10.99
C LEU A 81 -43.47 -1.36 10.84
N LEU A 82 -43.88 -1.04 9.62
CA LEU A 82 -44.81 0.06 9.39
C LEU A 82 -46.22 -0.50 9.50
N ALA A 83 -46.99 -0.01 10.47
CA ALA A 83 -48.39 -0.38 10.67
C ALA A 83 -49.30 0.82 10.36
N PHE A 84 -50.39 0.55 9.65
CA PHE A 84 -51.44 1.50 9.29
C PHE A 84 -52.74 0.99 9.91
N ASP A 85 -53.41 1.86 10.66
CA ASP A 85 -54.77 1.63 11.14
C ASP A 85 -55.72 2.33 10.17
N VAL A 86 -56.52 1.54 9.46
CA VAL A 86 -57.54 2.04 8.53
C VAL A 86 -58.85 2.10 9.29
N ARG A 87 -59.39 3.33 9.45
CA ARG A 87 -60.71 3.56 10.07
C ARG A 87 -61.65 4.25 9.09
N ASP A 88 -62.90 3.78 9.10
CA ASP A 88 -64.03 4.45 8.49
C ASP A 88 -64.56 5.53 9.46
N ASP A 89 -64.56 6.78 9.04
CA ASP A 89 -65.05 7.92 9.84
C ASP A 89 -66.58 8.08 9.71
N GLU A 90 -67.22 7.46 8.70
CA GLU A 90 -68.64 7.63 8.39
C GLU A 90 -69.54 6.69 9.22
N TYR A 91 -69.03 5.53 9.63
CA TYR A 91 -69.72 4.56 10.49
C TYR A 91 -68.80 4.01 11.59
N PRO A 92 -68.61 4.75 12.70
CA PRO A 92 -67.71 4.33 13.79
C PRO A 92 -68.14 3.04 14.49
N ASP A 93 -69.42 2.66 14.37
CA ASP A 93 -70.03 1.55 15.13
C ASP A 93 -70.04 0.22 14.35
N CYS A 94 -69.63 0.23 13.07
CA CYS A 94 -69.75 -0.90 12.15
C CYS A 94 -68.39 -1.33 11.51
N PHE A 95 -67.46 -1.81 12.34
CA PHE A 95 -66.53 -2.93 12.06
C PHE A 95 -65.65 -2.97 10.79
N TYR A 96 -65.22 -1.86 10.18
CA TYR A 96 -64.06 -1.93 9.26
C TYR A 96 -62.82 -1.31 9.92
N ARG A 97 -62.17 -2.09 10.80
CA ARG A 97 -60.81 -1.84 11.28
C ARG A 97 -59.90 -2.91 10.68
N GLU A 98 -59.05 -2.50 9.76
CA GLU A 98 -58.03 -3.36 9.18
C GLU A 98 -56.65 -2.80 9.54
N GLU A 99 -55.87 -3.59 10.27
CA GLU A 99 -54.49 -3.26 10.59
C GLU A 99 -53.59 -3.86 9.49
N MET A 100 -53.06 -3.00 8.63
CA MET A 100 -52.10 -3.40 7.61
C MET A 100 -50.70 -3.13 8.12
N SER A 101 -49.82 -4.15 8.14
CA SER A 101 -48.42 -3.94 8.45
C SER A 101 -47.49 -4.54 7.41
N PHE A 102 -46.41 -3.84 7.08
CA PHE A 102 -45.36 -4.37 6.21
C PHE A 102 -43.96 -4.12 6.80
N PRO A 103 -43.05 -5.11 6.70
CA PRO A 103 -41.70 -4.96 7.20
C PRO A 103 -40.86 -4.12 6.23
N VAL A 104 -40.29 -3.02 6.74
CA VAL A 104 -39.29 -2.24 6.04
C VAL A 104 -37.91 -2.64 6.54
N LYS A 105 -37.04 -3.08 5.63
CA LYS A 105 -35.64 -3.39 5.93
C LYS A 105 -34.76 -2.27 5.41
N VAL A 106 -34.06 -1.61 6.31
CA VAL A 106 -33.04 -0.61 5.98
C VAL A 106 -31.68 -1.25 6.22
N LYS A 107 -30.85 -1.29 5.17
CA LYS A 107 -29.46 -1.74 5.28
C LYS A 107 -28.54 -0.52 5.23
N VAL A 108 -27.89 -0.24 6.35
CA VAL A 108 -26.87 0.81 6.45
C VAL A 108 -25.53 0.19 6.08
N ASN A 109 -24.99 0.57 4.92
CA ASN A 109 -23.65 0.15 4.51
C ASN A 109 -22.62 1.15 5.06
N PRO A 110 -21.42 0.67 5.44
CA PRO A 110 -20.33 1.57 5.81
C PRO A 110 -19.98 2.51 4.67
N ARG A 111 -19.57 3.73 5.02
CA ARG A 111 -19.19 4.75 4.05
C ARG A 111 -18.01 4.27 3.20
N ASP A 112 -18.14 4.35 1.88
CA ASP A 112 -17.06 4.00 0.96
C ASP A 112 -16.01 5.13 0.91
N CYS A 113 -14.94 4.98 1.69
CA CYS A 113 -13.85 5.94 1.75
C CYS A 113 -13.08 6.08 0.43
N PHE A 114 -13.12 5.07 -0.44
CA PHE A 114 -12.43 5.12 -1.72
C PHE A 114 -12.99 6.23 -2.62
N ARG A 115 -14.31 6.48 -2.59
CA ARG A 115 -14.91 7.56 -3.38
C ARG A 115 -14.56 8.95 -2.88
N VAL A 116 -14.27 9.11 -1.60
CA VAL A 116 -14.00 10.41 -0.98
C VAL A 116 -12.53 10.78 -1.10
N THR A 117 -11.66 9.85 -0.72
CA THR A 117 -10.21 10.11 -0.62
C THR A 117 -9.45 9.67 -1.88
N GLY A 118 -10.02 8.74 -2.65
CA GLY A 118 -9.37 8.17 -3.84
C GLY A 118 -8.42 7.00 -3.55
N ASP A 119 -8.24 6.62 -2.28
CA ASP A 119 -7.39 5.50 -1.84
C ASP A 119 -8.18 4.42 -1.07
N ARG A 120 -7.67 3.19 -1.08
CA ARG A 120 -8.27 2.03 -0.39
C ARG A 120 -7.65 1.77 1.00
N LEU A 121 -6.86 2.74 1.47
CA LEU A 121 -6.03 2.62 2.67
C LEU A 121 -6.74 3.14 3.93
N ARG A 122 -7.91 3.77 3.78
CA ARG A 122 -8.65 4.37 4.89
C ARG A 122 -9.93 3.59 5.22
N ARG A 123 -10.30 3.63 6.49
CA ARG A 123 -11.53 3.08 7.07
C ARG A 123 -12.30 4.23 7.75
N PRO A 124 -13.64 4.22 7.73
CA PRO A 124 -14.42 5.19 8.50
C PRO A 124 -14.19 4.99 10.00
N ASP A 125 -14.07 6.10 10.71
CA ASP A 125 -14.08 6.20 12.17
C ASP A 125 -15.52 6.00 12.72
N ASP A 126 -15.67 6.02 14.04
CA ASP A 126 -16.97 5.91 14.72
C ASP A 126 -17.94 7.02 14.28
N ASP A 127 -17.41 8.21 13.94
CA ASP A 127 -18.18 9.35 13.40
C ASP A 127 -18.49 9.22 11.89
N GLY A 128 -18.09 8.13 11.23
CA GLY A 128 -18.25 7.94 9.78
C GLY A 128 -17.28 8.78 8.92
N ASN A 129 -16.23 9.32 9.54
CA ASN A 129 -15.18 10.11 8.88
C ASN A 129 -14.04 9.20 8.40
N CYS A 130 -13.57 9.38 7.16
CA CYS A 130 -12.52 8.57 6.56
C CYS A 130 -11.11 9.04 6.95
N VAL A 131 -10.79 8.95 8.24
CA VAL A 131 -9.51 9.40 8.82
C VAL A 131 -8.61 8.26 9.28
N VAL A 132 -9.17 7.11 9.64
CA VAL A 132 -8.40 6.00 10.22
C VAL A 132 -7.74 5.17 9.12
N CYS A 133 -6.44 4.89 9.24
CA CYS A 133 -5.73 3.99 8.33
C CYS A 133 -6.07 2.52 8.61
N ARG A 134 -6.04 1.67 7.59
CA ARG A 134 -6.26 0.22 7.71
C ARG A 134 -5.11 -0.47 8.47
N ASP A 135 -5.35 -1.64 9.06
CA ASP A 135 -4.42 -2.38 9.94
C ASP A 135 -2.99 -2.61 9.35
N GLU A 136 -2.85 -2.58 8.02
CA GLU A 136 -1.57 -2.76 7.31
C GLU A 136 -0.89 -1.44 6.91
N SER A 137 -1.44 -0.31 7.34
CA SER A 137 -0.97 1.02 6.99
C SER A 137 -0.85 1.90 8.21
N VAL A 138 0.20 2.70 8.24
CA VAL A 138 0.47 3.61 9.35
C VAL A 138 0.26 5.04 8.85
N MET A 139 -0.35 5.87 9.67
CA MET A 139 -0.47 7.29 9.41
C MET A 139 0.90 7.94 9.62
N ILE A 140 1.46 8.54 8.55
CA ILE A 140 2.73 9.26 8.62
C ILE A 140 2.49 10.70 8.14
N GLY A 141 2.52 11.63 9.08
CA GLY A 141 2.55 13.06 8.77
C GLY A 141 1.83 13.91 9.80
N GLY A 142 2.46 15.05 10.17
CA GLY A 142 1.82 16.09 10.97
C GLY A 142 0.98 17.09 10.16
N TYR A 143 1.35 17.37 8.89
CA TYR A 143 0.68 18.38 8.03
C TYR A 143 -0.10 17.78 6.85
N TYR A 144 0.23 16.57 6.41
CA TYR A 144 -0.51 15.85 5.38
C TYR A 144 -0.74 14.42 5.86
N GLU A 145 -1.93 14.14 6.36
CA GLU A 145 -2.34 12.80 6.84
C GLU A 145 -2.37 11.82 5.67
N ARG A 146 -1.26 11.11 5.42
CA ARG A 146 -1.20 10.05 4.41
C ARG A 146 -1.02 8.71 5.10
N CYS A 147 -1.85 7.75 4.70
CA CYS A 147 -1.67 6.35 5.09
C CYS A 147 -0.61 5.75 4.16
N VAL A 148 0.48 5.24 4.73
CA VAL A 148 1.52 4.55 3.98
C VAL A 148 1.48 3.07 4.36
N PRO A 149 1.44 2.14 3.39
CA PRO A 149 1.42 0.73 3.70
C PRO A 149 2.74 0.28 4.33
N LEU A 150 2.65 -0.59 5.34
CA LEU A 150 3.80 -1.07 6.11
C LEU A 150 4.84 -1.80 5.24
N TYR A 151 4.37 -2.53 4.22
CA TYR A 151 5.25 -3.23 3.27
C TYR A 151 6.14 -2.27 2.46
N ALA A 152 5.76 -1.00 2.30
CA ALA A 152 6.59 0.00 1.63
C ALA A 152 7.59 0.64 2.59
N LEU A 153 7.22 0.81 3.86
CA LEU A 153 8.08 1.40 4.89
C LEU A 153 9.21 0.48 5.32
N LEU A 154 8.92 -0.82 5.46
CA LEU A 154 9.90 -1.81 5.91
C LEU A 154 11.16 -1.83 5.01
N PRO A 155 11.08 -2.02 3.68
CA PRO A 155 12.26 -1.97 2.83
C PRO A 155 12.89 -0.58 2.76
N ALA A 156 12.09 0.50 2.83
CA ALA A 156 12.62 1.87 2.83
C ALA A 156 13.54 2.15 4.03
N MET A 157 13.29 1.53 5.19
CA MET A 157 14.13 1.64 6.38
C MET A 157 15.23 0.57 6.43
N LEU A 158 14.95 -0.66 5.97
CA LEU A 158 15.88 -1.78 6.07
C LEU A 158 17.05 -1.65 5.08
N VAL A 159 16.80 -1.22 3.84
CA VAL A 159 17.83 -1.07 2.80
C VAL A 159 18.95 -0.10 3.21
N PRO A 160 18.69 1.15 3.65
CA PRO A 160 19.77 2.05 4.06
C PRO A 160 20.53 1.54 5.29
N LEU A 161 19.85 0.86 6.22
CA LEU A 161 20.51 0.23 7.38
C LEU A 161 21.49 -0.87 6.94
N LEU A 162 21.08 -1.73 6.01
CA LEU A 162 21.94 -2.79 5.47
C LEU A 162 23.13 -2.24 4.68
N LEU A 163 22.91 -1.20 3.87
CA LEU A 163 23.99 -0.52 3.14
C LEU A 163 25.00 0.11 4.10
N LEU A 164 24.52 0.76 5.16
CA LEU A 164 25.37 1.35 6.19
C LEU A 164 26.16 0.27 6.95
N ALA A 165 25.51 -0.83 7.33
CA ALA A 165 26.17 -1.97 7.96
C ALA A 165 27.24 -2.59 7.04
N GLY A 166 26.93 -2.79 5.76
CA GLY A 166 27.88 -3.27 4.75
C GLY A 166 29.09 -2.34 4.59
N PHE A 167 28.87 -1.01 4.59
CA PHE A 167 29.94 -0.02 4.57
C PHE A 167 30.85 -0.13 5.80
N PHE A 168 30.29 -0.26 7.00
CA PHE A 168 31.08 -0.43 8.22
C PHE A 168 31.87 -1.76 8.23
N VAL A 169 31.27 -2.86 7.78
CA VAL A 169 31.97 -4.15 7.63
C VAL A 169 33.13 -4.02 6.65
N HIS A 170 32.93 -3.33 5.53
CA HIS A 170 33.99 -3.11 4.54
C HIS A 170 35.17 -2.32 5.14
N LEU A 171 34.90 -1.20 5.80
CA LEU A 171 35.94 -0.41 6.48
C LEU A 171 36.67 -1.22 7.57
N TYR A 172 35.93 -2.05 8.31
CA TYR A 172 36.51 -2.92 9.33
C TYR A 172 37.48 -3.94 8.71
N VAL A 173 37.08 -4.59 7.62
CA VAL A 173 37.92 -5.58 6.92
C VAL A 173 39.16 -4.91 6.33
N GLU A 174 39.04 -3.74 5.69
CA GLU A 174 40.20 -3.01 5.18
C GLU A 174 41.17 -2.62 6.29
N ARG A 175 40.64 -2.15 7.43
CA ARG A 175 41.46 -1.81 8.59
C ARG A 175 42.18 -3.03 9.14
N ARG A 176 41.50 -4.18 9.22
CA ARG A 176 42.10 -5.45 9.65
C ARG A 176 43.18 -5.93 8.69
N ARG A 177 42.95 -5.81 7.37
CA ARG A 177 43.96 -6.14 6.35
C ARG A 177 45.22 -5.28 6.51
N LYS A 178 45.06 -3.96 6.66
CA LYS A 178 46.21 -3.04 6.87
C LYS A 178 47.01 -3.36 8.14
N MET A 179 46.33 -3.75 9.22
CA MET A 179 47.02 -4.20 10.44
C MET A 179 47.77 -5.51 10.24
N SER A 180 47.20 -6.46 9.49
CA SER A 180 47.88 -7.72 9.18
C SER A 180 49.10 -7.48 8.28
N ASP A 181 49.02 -6.59 7.31
CA ASP A 181 50.14 -6.25 6.42
C ASP A 181 51.30 -5.60 7.19
N SER A 182 50.98 -4.80 8.22
CA SER A 182 52.01 -4.18 9.06
C SER A 182 52.84 -5.17 9.89
N VAL A 183 52.33 -6.38 10.12
CA VAL A 183 53.10 -7.46 10.78
C VAL A 183 54.20 -7.99 9.88
N TRP A 184 54.03 -7.91 8.55
CA TRP A 184 55.01 -8.36 7.57
C TRP A 184 56.04 -7.30 7.19
N ASP A 185 55.91 -6.07 7.72
CA ASP A 185 56.87 -4.99 7.48
C ASP A 185 58.11 -5.17 8.38
N VAL A 186 59.16 -5.77 7.81
CA VAL A 186 60.43 -6.01 8.51
C VAL A 186 61.34 -4.81 8.35
N LYS A 187 61.69 -4.16 9.46
CA LYS A 187 62.65 -3.04 9.47
C LYS A 187 64.04 -3.52 9.05
N THR A 188 64.65 -2.86 8.08
CA THR A 188 65.99 -3.20 7.58
C THR A 188 67.07 -3.11 8.66
N SER A 189 66.88 -2.28 9.68
CA SER A 189 67.80 -2.17 10.83
C SER A 189 67.80 -3.38 11.76
N GLU A 190 66.76 -4.22 11.70
CA GLU A 190 66.67 -5.46 12.49
C GLU A 190 67.36 -6.64 11.80
N LEU A 191 67.73 -6.48 10.51
CA LEU A 191 68.47 -7.48 9.75
C LEU A 191 69.97 -7.21 9.88
N ARG A 192 70.70 -8.16 10.47
CA ARG A 192 72.17 -8.11 10.52
C ARG A 192 72.73 -8.98 9.40
N PHE A 193 73.56 -8.38 8.57
CA PHE A 193 74.31 -9.08 7.52
C PHE A 193 75.77 -9.15 7.95
N ASP A 194 76.44 -10.26 7.65
CA ASP A 194 77.89 -10.36 7.82
C ASP A 194 78.60 -9.37 6.88
N ASP A 195 79.80 -8.95 7.27
CA ASP A 195 80.67 -8.12 6.43
C ASP A 195 81.95 -8.92 6.09
N PRO A 196 82.07 -9.47 4.85
CA PRO A 196 81.19 -9.28 3.69
C PRO A 196 79.92 -10.17 3.72
N PRO A 197 78.82 -9.76 3.05
CA PRO A 197 77.56 -10.51 3.10
C PRO A 197 77.66 -11.86 2.37
N VAL A 198 77.22 -12.92 3.04
CA VAL A 198 77.26 -14.30 2.52
C VAL A 198 76.10 -14.54 1.55
N ILE A 199 76.42 -14.96 0.33
CA ILE A 199 75.44 -15.27 -0.72
C ILE A 199 75.13 -16.77 -0.66
N VAL A 200 73.90 -17.11 -0.28
CA VAL A 200 73.43 -18.51 -0.18
C VAL A 200 72.94 -19.02 -1.53
N GLY A 201 72.42 -18.13 -2.38
CA GLY A 201 71.90 -18.51 -3.69
C GLY A 201 71.82 -17.37 -4.69
N ARG A 202 71.86 -17.70 -5.98
CA ARG A 202 71.68 -16.77 -7.10
C ARG A 202 70.63 -17.30 -8.05
N GLY A 203 69.70 -16.45 -8.50
CA GLY A 203 68.66 -16.82 -9.46
C GLY A 203 68.30 -15.67 -10.40
N THR A 204 67.43 -15.93 -11.37
CA THR A 204 66.97 -14.93 -12.37
C THR A 204 66.28 -13.72 -11.72
N PHE A 205 65.65 -13.93 -10.57
CA PHE A 205 64.94 -12.89 -9.82
C PHE A 205 65.82 -12.16 -8.79
N GLY A 206 67.12 -12.47 -8.68
CA GLY A 206 68.05 -11.77 -7.80
C GLY A 206 68.98 -12.66 -6.97
N LEU A 207 69.43 -12.14 -5.82
CA LEU A 207 70.38 -12.79 -4.92
C LEU A 207 69.71 -13.13 -3.58
N VAL A 208 70.04 -14.27 -3.00
CA VAL A 208 69.60 -14.67 -1.66
C VAL A 208 70.79 -14.55 -0.72
N LEU A 209 70.67 -13.70 0.29
CA LEU A 209 71.69 -13.41 1.29
C LEU A 209 71.34 -14.10 2.61
N LEU A 210 72.35 -14.58 3.34
CA LEU A 210 72.17 -15.00 4.72
C LEU A 210 72.14 -13.75 5.60
N ALA A 211 71.15 -13.67 6.50
CA ALA A 211 71.05 -12.62 7.49
C ALA A 211 70.59 -13.20 8.84
N GLU A 212 70.82 -12.47 9.91
CA GLU A 212 70.26 -12.79 11.22
C GLU A 212 69.13 -11.80 11.55
N TYR A 213 67.94 -12.34 11.81
CA TYR A 213 66.78 -11.58 12.28
C TYR A 213 66.45 -12.01 13.70
N ARG A 214 66.69 -11.12 14.68
CA ARG A 214 66.41 -11.34 16.11
C ARG A 214 66.98 -12.67 16.65
N GLY A 215 68.23 -13.01 16.34
CA GLY A 215 68.86 -14.27 16.79
C GLY A 215 68.61 -15.47 15.90
N THR A 216 67.79 -15.35 14.85
CA THR A 216 67.45 -16.47 13.94
C THR A 216 68.07 -16.23 12.57
N GLN A 217 68.77 -17.24 12.02
CA GLN A 217 69.26 -17.17 10.65
C GLN A 217 68.11 -17.23 9.66
N VAL A 218 68.03 -16.24 8.77
CA VAL A 218 67.00 -16.10 7.74
C VAL A 218 67.64 -15.85 6.38
N ALA A 219 66.95 -16.28 5.32
CA ALA A 219 67.37 -16.02 3.94
C ALA A 219 66.63 -14.79 3.39
N VAL A 220 67.37 -13.75 3.00
CA VAL A 220 66.82 -12.51 2.46
C VAL A 220 66.99 -12.47 0.94
N LYS A 221 65.86 -12.49 0.21
CA LYS A 221 65.87 -12.38 -1.26
C LYS A 221 65.87 -10.91 -1.68
N ARG A 222 66.98 -10.47 -2.28
CA ARG A 222 67.12 -9.12 -2.83
C ARG A 222 66.80 -9.13 -4.32
N VAL A 223 65.78 -8.38 -4.72
CA VAL A 223 65.45 -8.16 -6.13
C VAL A 223 66.45 -7.17 -6.72
N ILE A 224 67.10 -7.54 -7.83
CA ILE A 224 67.94 -6.62 -8.60
C ILE A 224 67.01 -5.85 -9.54
N PRO A 225 66.95 -4.51 -9.45
CA PRO A 225 66.17 -3.72 -10.40
C PRO A 225 66.58 -4.07 -11.84
N PRO A 226 65.63 -4.29 -12.76
CA PRO A 226 65.96 -4.59 -14.15
C PRO A 226 66.82 -3.46 -14.71
N ARG A 227 67.94 -3.82 -15.36
CA ARG A 227 68.83 -2.85 -15.99
C ARG A 227 68.17 -2.34 -17.28
N GLY A 228 67.45 -1.23 -17.20
CA GLY A 228 66.97 -0.45 -18.34
C GLY A 228 66.41 0.86 -17.80
N MET A 229 66.86 2.05 -18.18
CA MET A 229 67.30 2.51 -19.49
C MET A 229 68.40 3.54 -19.24
N ARG A 230 69.56 3.40 -19.89
CA ARG A 230 70.50 4.50 -20.02
C ARG A 230 69.84 5.53 -20.95
N THR A 231 69.11 6.49 -20.39
CA THR A 231 69.04 7.80 -21.01
C THR A 231 70.44 8.36 -20.84
N GLY A 232 71.26 8.25 -21.90
CA GLY A 232 72.48 9.03 -21.99
C GLY A 232 72.07 10.49 -21.84
N ASP A 233 72.43 11.07 -20.70
CA ASP A 233 73.28 12.25 -20.61
C ASP A 233 73.41 12.55 -19.11
N ALA A 234 74.58 12.22 -18.60
CA ALA A 234 75.01 12.71 -17.30
C ALA A 234 75.54 14.13 -17.52
N GLU A 235 74.96 15.14 -16.87
CA GLU A 235 75.76 16.15 -16.21
C GLU A 235 74.99 16.97 -15.17
N ALA A 236 75.65 17.09 -14.02
CA ALA A 236 75.55 18.17 -13.04
C ALA A 236 74.24 18.36 -12.25
N GLY A 237 74.30 17.93 -10.98
CA GLY A 237 73.85 18.71 -9.83
C GLY A 237 72.35 18.94 -9.69
N GLY A 238 71.70 18.25 -8.76
CA GLY A 238 70.33 18.62 -8.39
C GLY A 238 69.79 17.76 -7.27
N GLY A 239 69.66 18.36 -6.09
CA GLY A 239 69.21 17.71 -4.87
C GLY A 239 67.88 16.96 -4.99
N TRP A 240 67.70 16.00 -4.11
CA TRP A 240 66.41 15.37 -3.83
C TRP A 240 65.40 16.45 -3.43
N SER A 241 64.62 16.92 -4.39
CA SER A 241 63.37 17.62 -4.14
C SER A 241 62.23 16.71 -4.61
N VAL A 242 61.59 16.08 -3.64
CA VAL A 242 60.27 15.47 -3.82
C VAL A 242 59.28 16.62 -3.99
N ARG A 243 59.19 17.18 -5.21
CA ARG A 243 58.07 18.05 -5.58
C ARG A 243 56.95 17.18 -6.10
N ARG A 244 56.07 16.80 -5.17
CA ARG A 244 54.69 16.38 -5.44
C ARG A 244 53.96 17.56 -6.07
N ALA A 245 53.97 17.64 -7.40
CA ALA A 245 53.10 18.53 -8.16
C ALA A 245 51.82 17.75 -8.55
N MET A 246 50.77 17.90 -7.74
CA MET A 246 49.40 17.64 -8.14
C MET A 246 48.61 18.91 -7.83
N ALA A 247 48.71 19.86 -8.77
CA ALA A 247 47.77 20.96 -8.97
C ALA A 247 47.64 21.08 -10.49
N GLY A 248 46.48 20.98 -11.11
CA GLY A 248 45.13 20.73 -10.64
C GLY A 248 44.20 20.63 -11.86
N ARG A 249 42.90 20.57 -11.61
CA ARG A 249 41.87 21.34 -12.35
C ARG A 249 40.50 21.05 -11.74
N LEU A 250 40.00 22.08 -11.04
CA LEU A 250 38.60 22.27 -10.68
C LEU A 250 37.81 22.75 -11.91
N SER A 251 36.56 22.24 -12.02
CA SER A 251 35.35 22.87 -12.61
C SER A 251 35.38 23.24 -14.11
N ALA A 252 34.38 22.90 -14.94
CA ALA A 252 32.96 23.22 -14.80
C ALA A 252 32.07 22.36 -15.77
N PRO A 253 30.73 22.51 -15.77
CA PRO A 253 29.75 21.55 -16.31
C PRO A 253 29.30 21.86 -17.75
N GLY A 254 28.68 20.89 -18.44
CA GLY A 254 27.95 21.16 -19.68
C GLY A 254 27.77 19.96 -20.63
N THR A 255 26.60 19.36 -20.54
CA THR A 255 25.78 18.69 -21.57
C THR A 255 26.36 18.40 -22.98
N SER A 256 26.11 17.14 -23.38
CA SER A 256 25.56 16.68 -24.67
C SER A 256 26.45 15.81 -25.57
N SER A 257 25.94 14.58 -25.72
CA SER A 257 25.81 13.83 -26.97
C SER A 257 26.93 12.87 -27.43
N LEU A 258 26.43 11.68 -27.76
CA LEU A 258 26.84 10.78 -28.84
C LEU A 258 28.06 9.86 -28.67
N SER A 259 27.71 8.56 -28.71
CA SER A 259 28.44 7.47 -29.36
C SER A 259 29.68 6.92 -28.65
N GLY A 260 29.43 6.05 -27.68
CA GLY A 260 30.43 5.12 -27.13
C GLY A 260 30.16 3.70 -27.62
N THR A 261 30.89 3.29 -28.65
CA THR A 261 30.95 1.92 -29.18
C THR A 261 31.36 0.94 -28.09
N VAL A 262 30.48 -0.02 -27.80
CA VAL A 262 30.75 -1.17 -26.94
C VAL A 262 31.80 -2.05 -27.61
N ARG A 263 33.06 -1.98 -27.13
CA ARG A 263 34.09 -2.96 -27.47
C ARG A 263 34.13 -4.02 -26.37
N ARG A 264 33.29 -5.04 -26.56
CA ARG A 264 33.21 -6.28 -25.79
C ARG A 264 34.40 -7.15 -26.22
N ASN A 265 35.42 -7.32 -25.38
CA ASN A 265 36.37 -8.41 -25.53
C ASN A 265 35.97 -9.52 -24.55
N ASN A 266 35.16 -10.45 -25.05
CA ASN A 266 35.09 -11.81 -24.54
C ASN A 266 36.30 -12.55 -25.11
N ASN A 267 37.11 -13.14 -24.24
CA ASN A 267 37.80 -14.41 -24.45
C ASN A 267 38.70 -14.69 -23.25
N THR A 268 38.21 -15.50 -22.31
CA THR A 268 38.90 -16.73 -21.89
C THR A 268 38.02 -17.50 -20.90
N SER A 269 37.55 -18.65 -21.38
CA SER A 269 36.93 -19.75 -20.66
C SER A 269 37.98 -20.80 -20.27
N GLY A 270 37.81 -21.41 -19.09
CA GLY A 270 38.52 -22.61 -18.59
C GLY A 270 39.15 -22.34 -17.21
N SER A 271 38.60 -22.72 -16.05
CA SER A 271 38.24 -24.07 -15.54
C SER A 271 39.34 -25.09 -15.81
N ALA A 272 39.86 -25.90 -14.90
CA ALA A 272 39.74 -26.08 -13.45
C ALA A 272 40.88 -27.06 -13.05
N SER A 273 41.02 -27.36 -11.75
CA SER A 273 41.79 -28.47 -11.15
C SER A 273 43.32 -28.42 -11.22
N GLY A 274 43.93 -27.89 -10.16
CA GLY A 274 45.30 -28.23 -9.76
C GLY A 274 45.26 -29.21 -8.58
N LEU A 275 45.65 -30.46 -8.85
CA LEU A 275 45.91 -31.52 -7.88
C LEU A 275 47.36 -31.35 -7.40
N PHE A 276 47.57 -31.17 -6.10
CA PHE A 276 48.90 -31.19 -5.47
C PHE A 276 49.30 -32.64 -5.21
N ASP A 277 50.42 -33.07 -5.78
CA ASP A 277 51.16 -34.26 -5.36
C ASP A 277 52.52 -33.78 -4.80
N PHE A 278 52.89 -34.31 -3.64
CA PHE A 278 54.19 -34.17 -3.00
C PHE A 278 54.87 -35.53 -3.05
N ASP A 279 56.07 -35.58 -3.64
CA ASP A 279 57.13 -36.52 -3.30
C ASP A 279 58.39 -35.70 -2.94
#